data_AF-A0A161S8B6-F1
#
_entry.id   AF-A0A161S8B6-F1
#
_cell.length_a   1.000
_cell.length_b   1.000
_cell.length_c   1.000
_cell.angle_alpha   90.00
_cell.angle_beta   90.00
_cell.angle_gamma   90.00
#
_symmetry.space_group_name_H-M   'P 1'
#
loop_
_entity.id
_entity.type
_entity.pdbx_description
1 polymer ?
#
loop_
_entity_poly.entity_id
_entity_poly.type
_entity_poly.pdbx_seq_one_letter_code
_entity_poly.pdbx_strand_id
1 'polypeptide(L)'
;MAERSYATYQDLEVTPFTFESIQELAIVKQINEHATLRLTGIVPEELKASYMEMNHARTNIAVTQKTEQGGKIHLFQGMIMSMQIHQVRDVYQLELEAVSLSYQFDVTRKDRTFQDTGMAYSQLVDKIVQDYDGADVMDAASNGAAIGRVVLQYRETDWELLKRLASHFHTGLVPAVAFDTPRVHFGVPDLGFKGEVNAYHYRVHKRMELYQQSVQGLIPELSESDCIFYEVETDQVFEIGMEVTFDRQRLVVYEVRVSMLDGLLKYKYLLTTRAGLSVRKQYNMSIVGASLQGKVIAVAKDKIKAHLNIDPAQDAGKAFWFPYSTIYASEDNAGWYCMPENGDDVRIYFPTHKEEDAIAISSVPKPKPEDGAAGGGGAAGAAGGGGASGASGGGGSDPMEDPSIKTIKTKNGKMIVLAPDHILITGDGVSITLSDADGISIVSSKNVTVKATEEVTMTSKKITISAQEKIELTCKASSVVLEDRVDVKGTQVHNN
;
A
#
# COMPACT_ATOMS: atom_id res chain seq x y z
N MET A 1 -34.55 -47.99 20.18
CA MET A 1 -34.60 -46.63 20.74
C MET A 1 -34.77 -45.69 19.58
N ALA A 2 -35.75 -44.79 19.62
CA ALA A 2 -35.92 -43.79 18.57
C ALA A 2 -34.75 -42.80 18.63
N GLU A 3 -34.13 -42.55 17.48
CA GLU A 3 -33.06 -41.56 17.26
C GLU A 3 -33.54 -40.17 17.72
N ARG A 4 -32.78 -39.48 18.57
CA ARG A 4 -33.18 -38.16 19.05
C ARG A 4 -32.70 -37.14 18.01
N SER A 5 -33.62 -36.59 17.22
CA SER A 5 -33.27 -35.67 16.12
C SER A 5 -32.87 -34.26 16.56
N TYR A 6 -32.76 -33.99 17.87
CA TYR A 6 -32.61 -32.64 18.42
C TYR A 6 -31.57 -32.61 19.55
N ALA A 7 -30.77 -31.55 19.59
CA ALA A 7 -29.75 -31.33 20.63
C ALA A 7 -30.26 -30.37 21.72
N THR A 8 -29.77 -30.56 22.93
CA THR A 8 -30.09 -29.79 24.13
C THR A 8 -28.83 -29.17 24.74
N TYR A 9 -28.98 -28.36 25.78
CA TYR A 9 -27.81 -27.82 26.50
C TYR A 9 -26.90 -28.91 27.11
N GLN A 10 -27.43 -30.11 27.39
CA GLN A 10 -26.63 -31.22 27.93
C GLN A 10 -25.65 -31.80 26.91
N ASP A 11 -25.92 -31.56 25.63
CA ASP A 11 -25.06 -31.98 24.52
C ASP A 11 -23.97 -30.95 24.22
N LEU A 12 -24.00 -29.79 24.89
CA LEU A 12 -22.99 -28.75 24.75
C LEU A 12 -21.90 -28.86 25.82
N GLU A 13 -20.67 -28.62 25.39
CA GLU A 13 -19.50 -28.47 26.24
C GLU A 13 -18.89 -27.10 25.95
N VAL A 14 -18.89 -26.25 26.97
CA VAL A 14 -18.26 -24.93 26.94
C VAL A 14 -16.96 -25.04 27.73
N THR A 15 -15.84 -24.68 27.13
CA THR A 15 -14.54 -24.66 27.82
C THR A 15 -13.99 -23.24 27.81
N PRO A 16 -13.38 -22.77 28.90
CA PRO A 16 -13.12 -23.48 30.16
C PRO A 16 -14.29 -23.48 31.17
N PHE A 17 -15.46 -22.94 30.79
CA PHE A 17 -16.57 -22.71 31.73
C PHE A 17 -17.53 -23.89 31.85
N THR A 18 -17.67 -24.42 33.06
CA THR A 18 -18.73 -25.38 33.39
C THR A 18 -20.03 -24.66 33.76
N PHE A 19 -21.12 -25.05 33.10
CA PHE A 19 -22.48 -24.56 33.36
C PHE A 19 -23.37 -25.68 33.91
N GLU A 20 -24.17 -25.37 34.92
CA GLU A 20 -25.25 -26.25 35.39
C GLU A 20 -26.44 -26.24 34.42
N SER A 21 -26.71 -25.07 33.81
CA SER A 21 -27.66 -24.92 32.73
C SER A 21 -27.28 -23.75 31.82
N ILE A 22 -27.57 -23.89 30.53
CA ILE A 22 -27.44 -22.79 29.56
C ILE A 22 -28.85 -22.26 29.29
N GLN A 23 -29.05 -20.97 29.57
CA GLN A 23 -30.34 -20.29 29.42
C GLN A 23 -30.45 -19.63 28.04
N GLU A 24 -29.38 -18.97 27.60
CA GLU A 24 -29.30 -18.33 26.29
C GLU A 24 -27.99 -18.74 25.62
N LEU A 25 -28.08 -19.08 24.34
CA LEU A 25 -26.95 -19.24 23.44
C LEU A 25 -27.33 -18.55 22.13
N ALA A 26 -26.45 -17.74 21.59
CA ALA A 26 -26.54 -17.23 20.23
C ALA A 26 -25.14 -17.25 19.60
N ILE A 27 -24.97 -18.01 18.52
CA ILE A 27 -23.76 -17.99 17.69
C ILE A 27 -24.16 -17.50 16.31
N VAL A 28 -23.47 -16.48 15.80
CA VAL A 28 -23.70 -15.95 14.45
C VAL A 28 -22.41 -16.06 13.66
N LYS A 29 -22.48 -16.68 12.49
CA LYS A 29 -21.39 -16.77 11.51
C LYS A 29 -21.91 -16.21 10.20
N GLN A 30 -21.18 -15.28 9.59
CA GLN A 30 -21.55 -14.66 8.33
C GLN A 30 -20.31 -14.33 7.50
N ILE A 31 -20.43 -14.40 6.18
CA ILE A 31 -19.39 -13.93 5.26
C ILE A 31 -19.09 -12.45 5.54
N ASN A 32 -17.79 -12.09 5.55
CA ASN A 32 -17.23 -10.76 5.83
C ASN A 32 -17.40 -10.23 7.26
N GLU A 33 -17.93 -11.02 8.18
CA GLU A 33 -18.05 -10.68 9.60
C GLU A 33 -17.21 -11.64 10.45
N HIS A 34 -16.82 -11.17 11.63
CA HIS A 34 -16.30 -12.08 12.65
C HIS A 34 -17.46 -12.90 13.23
N ALA A 35 -17.22 -14.18 13.51
CA ALA A 35 -18.24 -14.95 14.21
C ALA A 35 -18.36 -14.47 15.65
N THR A 36 -19.58 -14.42 16.17
CA THR A 36 -19.85 -13.94 17.53
C THR A 36 -20.58 -14.99 18.34
N LEU A 37 -20.38 -14.95 19.64
CA LEU A 37 -21.03 -15.78 20.64
C LEU A 37 -21.60 -14.88 21.73
N ARG A 38 -22.88 -15.08 22.07
CA ARG A 38 -23.51 -14.62 23.31
C ARG A 38 -23.97 -15.84 24.08
N LEU A 39 -23.59 -15.94 25.34
CA LEU A 39 -23.90 -17.09 26.19
C LEU A 39 -24.30 -16.61 27.57
N THR A 40 -25.43 -17.11 28.06
CA THR A 40 -25.93 -16.85 29.41
C THR A 40 -26.30 -18.18 30.06
N GLY A 41 -25.81 -18.43 31.27
CA GLY A 41 -26.12 -19.66 31.97
C GLY A 41 -25.80 -19.62 33.45
N ILE A 42 -26.29 -20.63 34.17
CA ILE A 42 -26.05 -20.82 35.60
C ILE A 42 -24.74 -21.57 35.77
N VAL A 43 -23.88 -21.08 36.68
CA VAL A 43 -22.60 -21.69 37.01
C VAL A 43 -22.55 -22.16 38.47
N PRO A 44 -21.77 -23.22 38.78
CA PRO A 44 -21.58 -23.66 40.17
C PRO A 44 -20.98 -22.56 41.05
N GLU A 45 -21.52 -22.37 42.25
CA GLU A 45 -21.07 -21.33 43.19
C GLU A 45 -19.56 -21.44 43.51
N GLU A 46 -19.06 -22.67 43.64
CA GLU A 46 -17.66 -22.98 43.94
C GLU A 46 -16.68 -22.51 42.87
N LEU A 47 -17.11 -22.35 41.61
CA LEU A 47 -16.25 -21.93 40.51
C LEU A 47 -16.24 -20.41 40.29
N LYS A 48 -17.11 -19.66 40.96
CA LYS A 48 -17.25 -18.20 40.81
C LYS A 48 -15.92 -17.45 40.96
N ALA A 49 -15.21 -17.68 42.06
CA ALA A 49 -13.95 -17.00 42.34
C ALA A 49 -12.90 -17.34 41.26
N SER A 50 -12.83 -18.62 40.87
CA SER A 50 -11.90 -19.09 39.83
C SER A 50 -12.16 -18.43 38.48
N TYR A 51 -13.42 -18.20 38.12
CA TYR A 51 -13.75 -17.50 36.89
C TYR A 51 -13.37 -16.04 36.97
N MET A 52 -13.62 -15.35 38.09
CA MET A 52 -13.22 -13.94 38.23
C MET A 52 -11.70 -13.72 38.27
N GLU A 53 -10.94 -14.71 38.73
CA GLU A 53 -9.47 -14.65 38.83
C GLU A 53 -8.77 -15.14 37.54
N MET A 54 -9.51 -15.71 36.59
CA MET A 54 -8.96 -16.25 35.35
C MET A 54 -8.46 -15.11 34.44
N ASN A 55 -7.34 -15.34 33.74
CA ASN A 55 -6.81 -14.38 32.78
C ASN A 55 -7.55 -14.47 31.44
N HIS A 56 -8.75 -13.88 31.38
CA HIS A 56 -9.60 -13.90 30.18
C HIS A 56 -8.95 -13.28 28.94
N ALA A 57 -7.98 -12.37 29.10
CA ALA A 57 -7.24 -11.80 27.98
C ALA A 57 -6.38 -12.83 27.23
N ARG A 58 -6.15 -14.02 27.80
CA ARG A 58 -5.37 -15.11 27.20
C ARG A 58 -6.11 -16.44 27.13
N THR A 59 -7.39 -16.49 27.48
CA THR A 59 -8.16 -17.73 27.50
C THR A 59 -9.24 -17.71 26.43
N ASN A 60 -9.11 -18.62 25.47
CA ASN A 60 -10.12 -18.81 24.44
C ASN A 60 -11.30 -19.59 25.01
N ILE A 61 -12.51 -19.17 24.64
CA ILE A 61 -13.73 -19.94 24.86
C ILE A 61 -13.97 -20.86 23.65
N ALA A 62 -14.35 -22.10 23.92
CA ALA A 62 -14.80 -23.03 22.89
C ALA A 62 -16.16 -23.63 23.25
N VAL A 63 -17.08 -23.62 22.28
CA VAL A 63 -18.39 -24.27 22.37
C VAL A 63 -18.39 -25.46 21.43
N THR A 64 -18.48 -26.66 21.97
CA THR A 64 -18.58 -27.90 21.19
C THR A 64 -19.90 -28.61 21.46
N GLN A 65 -20.42 -29.27 20.45
CA GLN A 65 -21.62 -30.10 20.52
C GLN A 65 -21.22 -31.56 20.38
N LYS A 66 -21.67 -32.41 21.30
CA LYS A 66 -21.53 -33.86 21.23
C LYS A 66 -22.59 -34.41 20.28
N THR A 67 -22.18 -35.25 19.34
CA THR A 67 -23.10 -35.97 18.46
C THR A 67 -23.49 -37.32 19.09
N GLU A 68 -24.64 -37.89 18.72
CA GLU A 68 -25.07 -39.20 19.22
C GLU A 68 -24.07 -40.32 18.91
N GLN A 69 -23.26 -40.18 17.85
CA GLN A 69 -22.21 -41.12 17.47
C GLN A 69 -20.89 -40.93 18.26
N GLY A 70 -20.88 -40.04 19.26
CA GLY A 70 -19.71 -39.74 20.08
C GLY A 70 -18.69 -38.79 19.44
N GLY A 71 -19.01 -38.21 18.29
CA GLY A 71 -18.21 -37.15 17.67
C GLY A 71 -18.39 -35.80 18.37
N LYS A 72 -17.47 -34.87 18.13
CA LYS A 72 -17.60 -33.47 18.58
C LYS A 72 -17.64 -32.54 17.38
N ILE A 73 -18.62 -31.64 17.35
CA ILE A 73 -18.73 -30.55 16.38
C ILE A 73 -18.30 -29.27 17.08
N HIS A 74 -17.31 -28.56 16.53
CA HIS A 74 -16.91 -27.24 17.03
C HIS A 74 -17.87 -26.19 16.50
N LEU A 75 -18.72 -25.64 17.37
CA LEU A 75 -19.68 -24.61 16.99
C LEU A 75 -19.04 -23.22 17.00
N PHE A 76 -18.12 -22.97 17.93
CA PHE A 76 -17.44 -21.69 18.09
C PHE A 76 -16.12 -21.83 18.85
N GLN A 77 -15.10 -21.08 18.43
CA GLN A 77 -13.88 -20.83 19.19
C GLN A 77 -13.48 -19.35 19.04
N GLY A 78 -13.18 -18.70 20.17
CA GLY A 78 -12.97 -17.25 20.16
C GLY A 78 -12.41 -16.67 21.46
N MET A 79 -12.20 -15.36 21.46
CA MET A 79 -11.73 -14.58 22.60
C MET A 79 -12.92 -13.96 23.32
N ILE A 80 -12.86 -13.93 24.65
CA ILE A 80 -13.87 -13.30 25.48
C ILE A 80 -13.71 -11.78 25.40
N MET A 81 -14.79 -11.09 25.02
CA MET A 81 -14.85 -9.63 24.91
C MET A 81 -15.46 -9.00 26.16
N SER A 82 -16.45 -9.67 26.74
CA SER A 82 -17.14 -9.24 27.95
C SER A 82 -17.53 -10.46 28.78
N MET A 83 -17.40 -10.34 30.10
CA MET A 83 -17.83 -11.34 31.06
C MET A 83 -18.44 -10.65 32.27
N GLN A 84 -19.61 -11.11 32.69
CA GLN A 84 -20.29 -10.60 33.88
C GLN A 84 -20.86 -11.75 34.69
N ILE A 85 -20.76 -11.67 36.02
CA ILE A 85 -21.39 -12.63 36.93
C ILE A 85 -22.34 -11.87 37.84
N HIS A 86 -23.61 -12.26 37.82
CA HIS A 86 -24.66 -11.69 38.67
C HIS A 86 -25.22 -12.78 39.59
N GLN A 87 -25.61 -12.40 40.80
CA GLN A 87 -26.33 -13.30 41.73
C GLN A 87 -27.81 -12.95 41.70
N VAL A 88 -28.65 -13.93 41.39
CA VAL A 88 -30.11 -13.79 41.37
C VAL A 88 -30.72 -14.88 42.24
N ARG A 89 -31.29 -14.51 43.40
CA ARG A 89 -31.95 -15.44 44.34
C ARG A 89 -31.09 -16.68 44.66
N ASP A 90 -29.84 -16.43 45.07
CA ASP A 90 -28.83 -17.45 45.45
C ASP A 90 -28.31 -18.36 44.33
N VAL A 91 -28.59 -18.00 43.07
CA VAL A 91 -28.01 -18.64 41.89
C VAL A 91 -27.06 -17.67 41.19
N TYR A 92 -25.90 -18.15 40.77
CA TYR A 92 -24.93 -17.36 40.02
C TYR A 92 -25.10 -17.54 38.52
N GLN A 93 -25.34 -16.43 37.85
CA GLN A 93 -25.54 -16.36 36.40
C GLN A 93 -24.33 -15.71 35.76
N LEU A 94 -23.73 -16.40 34.78
CA LEU A 94 -22.61 -15.93 33.98
C LEU A 94 -23.13 -15.51 32.61
N GLU A 95 -22.83 -14.26 32.23
CA GLU A 95 -23.06 -13.69 30.91
C GLU A 95 -21.73 -13.48 30.20
N LEU A 96 -21.62 -13.98 28.96
CA LEU A 96 -20.41 -13.96 28.15
C LEU A 96 -20.72 -13.45 26.75
N GLU A 97 -19.84 -12.57 26.26
CA GLU A 97 -19.75 -12.20 24.86
C GLU A 97 -18.35 -12.52 24.35
N ALA A 98 -18.27 -13.17 23.19
CA ALA A 98 -17.01 -13.54 22.58
C ALA A 98 -17.04 -13.36 21.06
N VAL A 99 -15.85 -13.18 20.48
CA VAL A 99 -15.64 -13.01 19.05
C VAL A 99 -14.61 -14.03 18.56
N SER A 100 -14.77 -14.55 17.34
CA SER A 100 -13.84 -15.51 16.77
C SER A 100 -12.41 -14.97 16.68
N LEU A 101 -11.43 -15.87 16.67
CA LEU A 101 -10.01 -15.52 16.65
C LEU A 101 -9.58 -14.70 15.42
N SER A 102 -10.37 -14.70 14.34
CA SER A 102 -10.18 -13.79 13.21
C SER A 102 -10.20 -12.30 13.59
N TYR A 103 -10.79 -11.94 14.73
CA TYR A 103 -10.77 -10.57 15.25
C TYR A 103 -9.36 -10.07 15.55
N GLN A 104 -8.39 -10.97 15.79
CA GLN A 104 -6.99 -10.56 15.97
C GLN A 104 -6.44 -9.80 14.75
N PHE A 105 -6.93 -10.11 13.55
CA PHE A 105 -6.55 -9.41 12.32
C PHE A 105 -7.17 -8.01 12.21
N ASP A 106 -8.15 -7.66 13.06
CA ASP A 106 -8.91 -6.41 13.00
C ASP A 106 -8.59 -5.43 14.16
N VAL A 107 -7.49 -5.68 14.90
CA VAL A 107 -7.13 -4.86 16.07
C VAL A 107 -6.29 -3.65 15.71
N THR A 108 -5.25 -3.83 14.87
CA THR A 108 -4.25 -2.78 14.59
C THR A 108 -4.29 -2.37 13.14
N ARG A 109 -4.44 -1.07 12.88
CA ARG A 109 -4.26 -0.50 11.54
C ARG A 109 -2.78 -0.45 11.19
N LYS A 110 -2.41 -0.88 9.99
CA LYS A 110 -1.02 -0.93 9.52
C LYS A 110 -0.84 -0.10 8.24
N ASP A 111 0.41 0.28 8.01
CA ASP A 111 0.87 0.94 6.79
C ASP A 111 2.03 0.13 6.20
N ARG A 112 1.83 -0.50 5.02
CA ARG A 112 2.88 -1.28 4.33
C ARG A 112 2.58 -1.41 2.84
N THR A 113 3.62 -1.62 2.02
CA THR A 113 3.46 -1.83 0.58
C THR A 113 3.91 -3.21 0.12
N PHE A 114 3.22 -3.72 -0.89
CA PHE A 114 3.57 -4.94 -1.58
C PHE A 114 3.73 -4.61 -3.06
N GLN A 115 4.98 -4.44 -3.48
CA GLN A 115 5.32 -3.98 -4.82
C GLN A 115 5.59 -5.11 -5.83
N ASP A 116 5.78 -6.36 -5.35
CA ASP A 116 6.03 -7.52 -6.19
C ASP A 116 4.75 -7.97 -6.90
N THR A 117 4.48 -7.40 -8.07
CA THR A 117 3.24 -7.69 -8.83
C THR A 117 3.13 -9.14 -9.30
N GLY A 118 4.24 -9.88 -9.32
CA GLY A 118 4.28 -11.30 -9.68
C GLY A 118 3.99 -12.25 -8.51
N MET A 119 3.90 -11.73 -7.28
CA MET A 119 3.55 -12.51 -6.08
C MET A 119 2.14 -13.10 -6.21
N ALA A 120 1.96 -14.35 -5.82
CA ALA A 120 0.64 -14.98 -5.77
C ALA A 120 -0.18 -14.43 -4.59
N TYR A 121 -1.51 -14.42 -4.72
CA TYR A 121 -2.38 -14.02 -3.59
C TYR A 121 -2.15 -14.89 -2.35
N SER A 122 -1.96 -16.19 -2.51
CA SER A 122 -1.62 -17.10 -1.40
C SER A 122 -0.37 -16.63 -0.63
N GLN A 123 0.70 -16.31 -1.34
CA GLN A 123 1.92 -15.78 -0.74
C GLN A 123 1.72 -14.43 -0.04
N LEU A 124 0.87 -13.57 -0.62
CA LEU A 124 0.55 -12.27 -0.02
C LEU A 124 -0.23 -12.45 1.29
N VAL A 125 -1.27 -13.29 1.30
CA VAL A 125 -2.09 -13.50 2.50
C VAL A 125 -1.30 -14.19 3.62
N ASP A 126 -0.41 -15.13 3.28
CA ASP A 126 0.53 -15.74 4.24
C ASP A 126 1.42 -14.67 4.88
N LYS A 127 1.99 -13.77 4.06
CA LYS A 127 2.81 -12.66 4.53
C LYS A 127 2.02 -11.65 5.38
N ILE A 128 0.71 -11.50 5.13
CA ILE A 128 -0.15 -10.61 5.91
C ILE A 128 -0.30 -11.13 7.34
N VAL A 129 -0.49 -12.45 7.51
CA VAL A 129 -0.77 -13.09 8.80
C VAL A 129 0.44 -13.70 9.50
N GLN A 130 1.64 -13.61 8.93
CA GLN A 130 2.87 -14.20 9.49
C GLN A 130 3.21 -13.73 10.92
N ASP A 131 2.70 -12.57 11.33
CA ASP A 131 2.98 -11.98 12.64
C ASP A 131 2.09 -12.57 13.76
N TYR A 132 1.09 -13.41 13.41
CA TYR A 132 0.12 -13.98 14.34
C TYR A 132 0.40 -15.46 14.59
N ASP A 133 0.49 -15.86 15.85
CA ASP A 133 0.87 -17.22 16.22
C ASP A 133 -0.15 -18.26 15.74
N GLY A 134 0.34 -19.26 15.00
CA GLY A 134 -0.46 -20.34 14.42
C GLY A 134 -1.55 -19.88 13.44
N ALA A 135 -1.53 -18.63 12.99
CA ALA A 135 -2.53 -18.10 12.07
C ALA A 135 -2.41 -18.68 10.66
N ASP A 136 -3.53 -18.75 9.96
CA ASP A 136 -3.59 -19.34 8.62
C ASP A 136 -4.72 -18.70 7.78
N VAL A 137 -4.46 -18.52 6.48
CA VAL A 137 -5.44 -18.03 5.51
C VAL A 137 -5.59 -19.07 4.40
N MET A 138 -6.70 -19.79 4.41
CA MET A 138 -6.97 -20.85 3.45
C MET A 138 -7.54 -20.25 2.16
N ASP A 139 -6.71 -20.15 1.12
CA ASP A 139 -7.10 -19.63 -0.18
C ASP A 139 -8.07 -20.57 -0.92
N ALA A 140 -9.31 -20.11 -1.10
CA ALA A 140 -10.37 -20.80 -1.82
C ALA A 140 -10.83 -20.03 -3.08
N ALA A 141 -10.18 -18.90 -3.42
CA ALA A 141 -10.67 -18.00 -4.46
C ALA A 141 -9.64 -17.66 -5.54
N SER A 142 -8.37 -17.47 -5.17
CA SER A 142 -7.41 -16.88 -6.11
C SER A 142 -6.98 -17.86 -7.21
N ASN A 143 -7.09 -19.17 -6.96
CA ASN A 143 -6.63 -20.23 -7.85
C ASN A 143 -5.17 -20.03 -8.31
N GLY A 144 -4.31 -19.50 -7.44
CA GLY A 144 -2.90 -19.24 -7.73
C GLY A 144 -2.64 -17.99 -8.58
N ALA A 145 -3.63 -17.11 -8.75
CA ALA A 145 -3.46 -15.86 -9.46
C ALA A 145 -2.37 -14.98 -8.83
N ALA A 146 -1.60 -14.29 -9.67
CA ALA A 146 -0.71 -13.22 -9.24
C ALA A 146 -1.50 -11.95 -8.90
N ILE A 147 -0.97 -11.13 -7.98
CA ILE A 147 -1.62 -9.88 -7.57
C ILE A 147 -1.74 -8.88 -8.73
N GLY A 148 -0.77 -8.89 -9.65
CA GLY A 148 -0.77 -8.13 -10.91
C GLY A 148 -0.65 -6.61 -10.78
N ARG A 149 -0.64 -6.09 -9.55
CA ARG A 149 -0.61 -4.66 -9.22
C ARG A 149 0.11 -4.45 -7.89
N VAL A 150 0.55 -3.21 -7.65
CA VAL A 150 1.02 -2.81 -6.31
C VAL A 150 -0.16 -2.82 -5.34
N VAL A 151 0.06 -3.29 -4.12
CA VAL A 151 -0.94 -3.24 -3.04
C VAL A 151 -0.41 -2.36 -1.93
N LEU A 152 -1.22 -1.40 -1.50
CA LEU A 152 -0.92 -0.54 -0.37
C LEU A 152 -1.91 -0.86 0.75
N GLN A 153 -1.40 -1.33 1.89
CA GLN A 153 -2.12 -1.27 3.16
C GLN A 153 -1.90 0.11 3.74
N TYR A 154 -2.94 0.93 3.84
CA TYR A 154 -2.82 2.28 4.36
C TYR A 154 -3.96 2.57 5.33
N ARG A 155 -3.60 2.72 6.61
CA ARG A 155 -4.54 2.93 7.71
C ARG A 155 -5.67 1.91 7.71
N GLU A 156 -5.40 0.66 7.31
CA GLU A 156 -6.37 -0.43 7.35
C GLU A 156 -5.82 -1.59 8.17
N THR A 157 -6.70 -2.34 8.81
CA THR A 157 -6.33 -3.56 9.55
C THR A 157 -6.00 -4.70 8.58
N ASP A 158 -5.42 -5.79 9.07
CA ASP A 158 -5.16 -6.96 8.23
C ASP A 158 -6.45 -7.61 7.76
N TRP A 159 -7.51 -7.57 8.58
CA TRP A 159 -8.85 -8.00 8.22
C TRP A 159 -9.47 -7.12 7.11
N GLU A 160 -9.38 -5.80 7.23
CA GLU A 160 -9.86 -4.85 6.21
C GLU A 160 -9.11 -5.09 4.87
N LEU A 161 -7.79 -5.27 4.90
CA LEU A 161 -6.99 -5.61 3.72
C LEU A 161 -7.40 -6.95 3.11
N LEU A 162 -7.51 -8.02 3.90
CA LEU A 162 -7.88 -9.36 3.42
C LEU A 162 -9.28 -9.34 2.78
N LYS A 163 -10.25 -8.64 3.38
CA LYS A 163 -11.60 -8.48 2.79
C LYS A 163 -11.54 -7.74 1.46
N ARG A 164 -10.74 -6.68 1.39
CA ARG A 164 -10.54 -5.90 0.17
C ARG A 164 -9.89 -6.75 -0.93
N LEU A 165 -8.87 -7.54 -0.60
CA LEU A 165 -8.24 -8.46 -1.54
C LEU A 165 -9.20 -9.56 -2.01
N ALA A 166 -10.00 -10.15 -1.12
CA ALA A 166 -11.01 -11.16 -1.49
C ALA A 166 -12.07 -10.58 -2.44
N SER A 167 -12.44 -9.31 -2.24
CA SER A 167 -13.39 -8.62 -3.12
C SER A 167 -12.90 -8.44 -4.56
N HIS A 168 -11.59 -8.58 -4.83
CA HIS A 168 -11.07 -8.60 -6.21
C HIS A 168 -11.57 -9.81 -7.00
N PHE A 169 -11.97 -10.88 -6.32
CA PHE A 169 -12.58 -12.08 -6.89
C PHE A 169 -14.09 -12.12 -6.68
N HIS A 170 -14.69 -10.98 -6.34
CA HIS A 170 -16.11 -10.85 -6.00
C HIS A 170 -16.58 -11.79 -4.89
N THR A 171 -15.71 -12.07 -3.93
CA THR A 171 -15.99 -12.93 -2.78
C THR A 171 -15.62 -12.22 -1.47
N GLY A 172 -15.86 -12.90 -0.35
CA GLY A 172 -15.58 -12.39 0.99
C GLY A 172 -14.68 -13.32 1.80
N LEU A 173 -14.53 -13.01 3.08
CA LEU A 173 -13.85 -13.87 4.04
C LEU A 173 -14.85 -14.70 4.84
N VAL A 174 -14.47 -15.92 5.19
CA VAL A 174 -15.25 -16.78 6.10
C VAL A 174 -14.40 -17.10 7.33
N PRO A 175 -14.83 -16.74 8.56
CA PRO A 175 -14.09 -17.10 9.76
C PRO A 175 -14.14 -18.61 10.00
N ALA A 176 -12.98 -19.24 10.23
CA ALA A 176 -12.89 -20.67 10.50
C ALA A 176 -12.89 -20.92 12.02
N VAL A 177 -14.09 -21.15 12.57
CA VAL A 177 -14.32 -21.21 14.04
C VAL A 177 -14.04 -22.56 14.69
N ALA A 178 -13.55 -23.54 13.92
CA ALA A 178 -13.21 -24.87 14.41
C ALA A 178 -11.76 -24.99 14.92
N PHE A 179 -10.96 -23.93 14.79
CA PHE A 179 -9.55 -23.90 15.14
C PHE A 179 -9.28 -23.00 16.33
N ASP A 180 -8.32 -23.40 17.15
CA ASP A 180 -7.87 -22.69 18.34
C ASP A 180 -6.83 -21.59 18.04
N THR A 181 -6.52 -21.39 16.76
CA THR A 181 -5.68 -20.32 16.22
C THR A 181 -6.47 -19.43 15.24
N PRO A 182 -6.01 -18.19 14.97
CA PRO A 182 -6.69 -17.26 14.05
C PRO A 182 -6.69 -17.80 12.61
N ARG A 183 -7.85 -18.26 12.14
CA ARG A 183 -7.98 -18.79 10.78
C ARG A 183 -9.18 -18.24 10.02
N VAL A 184 -8.98 -18.00 8.73
CA VAL A 184 -10.03 -17.52 7.82
C VAL A 184 -9.88 -18.20 6.47
N HIS A 185 -10.99 -18.40 5.77
CA HIS A 185 -10.96 -18.72 4.34
C HIS A 185 -10.94 -17.44 3.53
N PHE A 186 -10.02 -17.35 2.57
CA PHE A 186 -10.00 -16.31 1.55
C PHE A 186 -10.90 -16.77 0.39
N GLY A 187 -12.14 -16.29 0.40
CA GLY A 187 -13.23 -16.84 -0.39
C GLY A 187 -14.12 -17.81 0.38
N VAL A 188 -15.25 -18.14 -0.23
CA VAL A 188 -16.18 -19.13 0.32
C VAL A 188 -15.65 -20.53 0.01
N PRO A 189 -15.31 -21.36 1.02
CA PRO A 189 -14.75 -22.69 0.78
C PRO A 189 -15.78 -23.62 0.13
N ASP A 190 -15.31 -24.56 -0.67
CA ASP A 190 -16.13 -25.68 -1.12
C ASP A 190 -16.05 -26.82 -0.09
N LEU A 191 -17.08 -26.89 0.77
CA LEU A 191 -17.19 -27.90 1.82
C LEU A 191 -18.00 -29.13 1.39
N GLY A 192 -18.31 -29.24 0.09
CA GLY A 192 -19.06 -30.35 -0.49
C GLY A 192 -20.57 -30.28 -0.30
N PHE A 193 -21.26 -31.24 -0.93
CA PHE A 193 -22.71 -31.33 -0.95
C PHE A 193 -23.27 -32.14 0.22
N LYS A 194 -24.26 -31.60 0.93
CA LYS A 194 -24.86 -32.18 2.15
C LYS A 194 -26.27 -32.75 1.98
N GLY A 195 -26.83 -32.71 0.76
CA GLY A 195 -28.15 -33.28 0.49
C GLY A 195 -29.29 -32.28 0.66
N GLU A 196 -30.50 -32.82 0.85
CA GLU A 196 -31.74 -32.03 0.97
C GLU A 196 -31.93 -31.48 2.39
N VAL A 197 -32.41 -30.24 2.46
CA VAL A 197 -32.73 -29.56 3.72
C VAL A 197 -34.14 -29.92 4.15
N ASN A 198 -34.25 -30.59 5.29
CA ASN A 198 -35.51 -30.88 5.97
C ASN A 198 -35.88 -29.70 6.89
N ALA A 199 -36.40 -28.62 6.30
CA ALA A 199 -36.80 -27.43 7.04
C ALA A 199 -38.22 -27.57 7.60
N TYR A 200 -38.43 -27.20 8.87
CA TYR A 200 -39.76 -27.12 9.47
C TYR A 200 -40.36 -25.70 9.41
N HIS A 201 -39.53 -24.68 9.21
CA HIS A 201 -39.95 -23.30 8.92
C HIS A 201 -39.02 -22.68 7.89
N TYR A 202 -39.56 -21.84 6.99
CA TYR A 202 -38.73 -21.05 6.09
C TYR A 202 -39.37 -19.72 5.72
N ARG A 203 -38.52 -18.77 5.32
CA ARG A 203 -38.89 -17.47 4.76
C ARG A 203 -38.05 -17.19 3.53
N VAL A 204 -38.63 -16.52 2.55
CA VAL A 204 -37.94 -16.13 1.31
C VAL A 204 -37.88 -14.63 1.23
N HIS A 205 -36.70 -14.08 0.95
CA HIS A 205 -36.54 -12.67 0.67
C HIS A 205 -35.63 -12.44 -0.53
N LYS A 206 -35.81 -11.29 -1.19
CA LYS A 206 -35.05 -10.90 -2.37
C LYS A 206 -34.20 -9.67 -2.05
N ARG A 207 -32.88 -9.80 -2.11
CA ARG A 207 -31.93 -8.70 -1.83
C ARG A 207 -31.73 -7.85 -3.08
N MET A 208 -32.60 -6.87 -3.28
CA MET A 208 -32.59 -6.07 -4.51
C MET A 208 -31.40 -5.12 -4.66
N GLU A 209 -30.73 -4.78 -3.55
CA GLU A 209 -29.45 -4.05 -3.59
C GLU A 209 -28.38 -4.83 -4.37
N LEU A 210 -28.30 -6.14 -4.20
CA LEU A 210 -27.32 -6.99 -4.89
C LEU A 210 -27.54 -6.95 -6.40
N TYR A 211 -28.80 -7.04 -6.84
CA TYR A 211 -29.16 -6.93 -8.25
C TYR A 211 -28.81 -5.55 -8.82
N GLN A 212 -29.08 -4.47 -8.08
CA GLN A 212 -28.72 -3.11 -8.51
C GLN A 212 -27.20 -2.94 -8.67
N GLN A 213 -26.40 -3.52 -7.78
CA GLN A 213 -24.93 -3.53 -7.91
C GLN A 213 -24.48 -4.25 -9.18
N SER A 214 -25.15 -5.35 -9.55
CA SER A 214 -24.87 -6.09 -10.78
C SER A 214 -25.22 -5.27 -12.04
N VAL A 215 -26.40 -4.62 -12.07
CA VAL A 215 -26.81 -3.73 -13.18
C VAL A 215 -25.84 -2.56 -13.37
N GLN A 216 -25.20 -2.09 -12.31
CA GLN A 216 -24.18 -1.04 -12.36
C GLN A 216 -22.77 -1.56 -12.73
N GLY A 217 -22.60 -2.87 -12.94
CA GLY A 217 -21.32 -3.49 -13.25
C GLY A 217 -20.34 -3.54 -12.07
N LEU A 218 -20.82 -3.44 -10.82
CA LEU A 218 -19.98 -3.49 -9.61
C LEU A 218 -19.65 -4.92 -9.16
N ILE A 219 -20.45 -5.88 -9.60
CA ILE A 219 -20.31 -7.33 -9.43
C ILE A 219 -20.64 -8.02 -10.77
N PRO A 220 -20.34 -9.32 -10.93
CA PRO A 220 -20.70 -10.07 -12.14
C PRO A 220 -22.21 -9.99 -12.45
N GLU A 221 -22.58 -10.29 -13.69
CA GLU A 221 -24.00 -10.32 -14.10
C GLU A 221 -24.77 -11.37 -13.28
N LEU A 222 -25.73 -10.90 -12.50
CA LEU A 222 -26.60 -11.72 -11.66
C LEU A 222 -28.00 -11.74 -12.26
N SER A 223 -28.62 -12.92 -12.21
CA SER A 223 -30.05 -13.03 -12.43
C SER A 223 -30.82 -12.56 -11.20
N GLU A 224 -32.10 -12.23 -11.36
CA GLU A 224 -32.96 -11.93 -10.22
C GLU A 224 -33.09 -13.11 -9.25
N SER A 225 -32.95 -14.35 -9.74
CA SER A 225 -32.95 -15.57 -8.92
C SER A 225 -31.70 -15.68 -8.03
N ASP A 226 -30.55 -15.16 -8.48
CA ASP A 226 -29.32 -15.14 -7.66
C ASP A 226 -29.44 -14.19 -6.47
N CYS A 227 -30.43 -13.30 -6.49
CA CYS A 227 -30.71 -12.36 -5.41
C CYS A 227 -31.77 -12.88 -4.42
N ILE A 228 -32.23 -14.14 -4.59
CA ILE A 228 -33.16 -14.80 -3.67
C ILE A 228 -32.37 -15.47 -2.55
N PHE A 229 -32.83 -15.25 -1.32
CA PHE A 229 -32.27 -15.82 -0.12
C PHE A 229 -33.37 -16.54 0.66
N TYR A 230 -33.07 -17.76 1.07
CA TYR A 230 -33.97 -18.62 1.83
C TYR A 230 -33.47 -18.70 3.27
N GLU A 231 -34.23 -18.16 4.19
CA GLU A 231 -34.01 -18.35 5.62
C GLU A 231 -34.73 -19.65 6.02
N VAL A 232 -33.99 -20.67 6.46
CA VAL A 232 -34.54 -21.99 6.79
C VAL A 232 -34.19 -22.37 8.23
N GLU A 233 -35.11 -23.06 8.89
CA GLU A 233 -34.90 -23.62 10.23
C GLU A 233 -34.97 -25.15 10.18
N THR A 234 -33.94 -25.81 10.70
CA THR A 234 -33.79 -27.28 10.67
C THR A 234 -32.91 -27.75 11.83
N ASP A 235 -32.96 -29.06 12.13
CA ASP A 235 -32.07 -29.70 13.10
C ASP A 235 -30.78 -30.22 12.44
N GLN A 236 -30.67 -30.16 11.10
CA GLN A 236 -29.45 -30.50 10.37
C GLN A 236 -28.35 -29.45 10.61
N VAL A 237 -27.11 -29.92 10.77
CA VAL A 237 -25.94 -29.06 11.00
C VAL A 237 -25.22 -28.78 9.68
N PHE A 238 -25.08 -27.51 9.33
CA PHE A 238 -24.35 -27.03 8.17
C PHE A 238 -23.35 -25.93 8.55
N GLU A 239 -22.41 -25.65 7.65
CA GLU A 239 -21.41 -24.59 7.78
C GLU A 239 -21.39 -23.72 6.52
N ILE A 240 -20.93 -22.48 6.64
CA ILE A 240 -20.80 -21.56 5.49
C ILE A 240 -19.99 -22.21 4.38
N GLY A 241 -20.50 -22.15 3.15
CA GLY A 241 -19.87 -22.75 1.97
C GLY A 241 -20.29 -24.19 1.65
N MET A 242 -21.02 -24.87 2.54
CA MET A 242 -21.65 -26.16 2.20
C MET A 242 -22.75 -25.98 1.15
N GLU A 243 -22.82 -26.91 0.19
CA GLU A 243 -23.90 -26.96 -0.80
C GLU A 243 -25.06 -27.84 -0.29
N VAL A 244 -26.29 -27.35 -0.47
CA VAL A 244 -27.52 -28.04 -0.06
C VAL A 244 -28.58 -27.95 -1.14
N THR A 245 -29.57 -28.84 -1.10
CA THR A 245 -30.78 -28.74 -1.92
C THR A 245 -31.94 -28.24 -1.06
N PHE A 246 -32.58 -27.16 -1.49
CA PHE A 246 -33.81 -26.65 -0.89
C PHE A 246 -34.75 -26.14 -1.99
N ASP A 247 -36.04 -26.45 -1.90
CA ASP A 247 -37.05 -26.10 -2.92
C ASP A 247 -36.63 -26.48 -4.36
N ARG A 248 -36.04 -27.68 -4.52
CA ARG A 248 -35.49 -28.20 -5.80
C ARG A 248 -34.37 -27.36 -6.42
N GLN A 249 -33.79 -26.42 -5.66
CA GLN A 249 -32.65 -25.62 -6.08
C GLN A 249 -31.39 -26.04 -5.33
N ARG A 250 -30.24 -25.98 -6.00
CA ARG A 250 -28.93 -26.12 -5.35
C ARG A 250 -28.49 -24.76 -4.83
N LEU A 251 -28.34 -24.66 -3.52
CA LEU A 251 -27.98 -23.45 -2.79
C LEU A 251 -26.72 -23.67 -1.94
N VAL A 252 -26.13 -22.58 -1.48
CA VAL A 252 -24.95 -22.55 -0.61
C VAL A 252 -25.32 -21.83 0.68
N VAL A 253 -24.80 -22.32 1.81
CA VAL A 253 -24.95 -21.66 3.11
C VAL A 253 -24.14 -20.35 3.14
N TYR A 254 -24.84 -19.22 3.28
CA TYR A 254 -24.29 -17.87 3.37
C TYR A 254 -24.08 -17.42 4.83
N GLU A 255 -25.00 -17.79 5.71
CA GLU A 255 -25.01 -17.40 7.13
C GLU A 255 -25.53 -18.55 7.98
N VAL A 256 -24.95 -18.70 9.18
CA VAL A 256 -25.34 -19.68 10.19
C VAL A 256 -25.69 -18.94 11.49
N ARG A 257 -26.89 -19.17 11.99
CA ARG A 257 -27.33 -18.74 13.32
C ARG A 257 -27.69 -19.96 14.15
N VAL A 258 -26.98 -20.14 15.25
CA VAL A 258 -27.30 -21.16 16.26
C VAL A 258 -27.89 -20.46 17.46
N SER A 259 -29.05 -20.88 17.93
CA SER A 259 -29.64 -20.34 19.15
C SER A 259 -30.19 -21.42 20.07
N MET A 260 -30.32 -21.11 21.36
CA MET A 260 -31.07 -21.91 22.31
C MET A 260 -32.47 -21.33 22.50
N LEU A 261 -33.51 -22.14 22.29
CA LEU A 261 -34.90 -21.77 22.57
C LEU A 261 -35.57 -22.90 23.37
N ASP A 262 -36.12 -22.59 24.53
CA ASP A 262 -36.78 -23.57 25.43
C ASP A 262 -35.91 -24.80 25.76
N GLY A 263 -34.59 -24.61 25.86
CA GLY A 263 -33.61 -25.67 26.17
C GLY A 263 -33.22 -26.57 24.99
N LEU A 264 -33.69 -26.25 23.78
CA LEU A 264 -33.35 -26.92 22.52
C LEU A 264 -32.43 -26.05 21.66
N LEU A 265 -31.40 -26.65 21.06
CA LEU A 265 -30.62 -26.00 20.02
C LEU A 265 -31.45 -25.87 18.74
N LYS A 266 -31.37 -24.70 18.13
CA LYS A 266 -32.03 -24.36 16.88
C LYS A 266 -31.02 -23.80 15.91
N TYR A 267 -31.06 -24.31 14.69
CA TYR A 267 -30.24 -23.82 13.59
C TYR A 267 -31.12 -23.08 12.59
N LYS A 268 -30.69 -21.86 12.28
CA LYS A 268 -31.25 -21.04 11.22
C LYS A 268 -30.13 -20.75 10.22
N TYR A 269 -30.41 -21.00 8.95
CA TYR A 269 -29.47 -20.77 7.86
C TYR A 269 -30.03 -19.76 6.89
N LEU A 270 -29.14 -18.98 6.30
CA LEU A 270 -29.45 -18.22 5.10
C LEU A 270 -28.80 -18.90 3.90
N LEU A 271 -29.61 -19.30 2.92
CA LEU A 271 -29.19 -20.02 1.73
C LEU A 271 -29.38 -19.16 0.48
N THR A 272 -28.44 -19.18 -0.45
CA THR A 272 -28.56 -18.51 -1.76
C THR A 272 -27.78 -19.26 -2.84
N THR A 273 -27.87 -18.84 -4.10
CA THR A 273 -27.07 -19.46 -5.17
C THR A 273 -25.59 -19.14 -4.98
N ARG A 274 -24.68 -19.89 -5.62
CA ARG A 274 -23.24 -19.58 -5.59
C ARG A 274 -22.97 -18.14 -6.06
N ALA A 275 -23.69 -17.65 -7.06
CA ALA A 275 -23.57 -16.28 -7.56
C ALA A 275 -24.16 -15.25 -6.59
N GLY A 276 -25.18 -15.60 -5.80
CA GLY A 276 -25.73 -14.76 -4.73
C GLY A 276 -24.76 -14.44 -3.59
N LEU A 277 -23.64 -15.16 -3.50
CA LEU A 277 -22.55 -14.88 -2.55
C LEU A 277 -21.64 -13.72 -3.01
N SER A 278 -21.91 -13.13 -4.17
CA SER A 278 -21.05 -12.10 -4.77
C SER A 278 -20.91 -10.87 -3.89
N VAL A 279 -19.68 -10.38 -3.78
CA VAL A 279 -19.32 -9.15 -3.06
C VAL A 279 -18.78 -8.14 -4.07
N ARG A 280 -19.21 -6.87 -3.94
CA ARG A 280 -18.64 -5.79 -4.77
C ARG A 280 -17.16 -5.61 -4.48
N LYS A 281 -16.38 -5.33 -5.52
CA LYS A 281 -14.97 -4.97 -5.35
C LYS A 281 -14.87 -3.71 -4.48
N GLN A 282 -14.03 -3.79 -3.45
CA GLN A 282 -13.77 -2.72 -2.49
C GLN A 282 -12.43 -2.07 -2.78
N TYR A 283 -12.29 -0.81 -2.36
CA TYR A 283 -11.08 -0.03 -2.50
C TYR A 283 -10.78 0.69 -1.19
N ASN A 284 -9.49 0.92 -0.91
CA ASN A 284 -9.10 1.73 0.25
C ASN A 284 -9.20 3.21 -0.13
N MET A 285 -10.33 3.83 0.21
CA MET A 285 -10.58 5.24 -0.12
C MET A 285 -9.64 6.21 0.62
N SER A 286 -8.99 5.77 1.71
CA SER A 286 -8.06 6.60 2.48
C SER A 286 -6.76 6.93 1.73
N ILE A 287 -6.46 6.20 0.64
CA ILE A 287 -5.26 6.47 -0.17
C ILE A 287 -5.45 7.67 -1.11
N VAL A 288 -6.69 8.08 -1.39
CA VAL A 288 -6.96 9.16 -2.35
C VAL A 288 -6.33 10.46 -1.85
N GLY A 289 -5.37 10.99 -2.60
CA GLY A 289 -4.59 12.17 -2.23
C GLY A 289 -3.43 11.90 -1.28
N ALA A 290 -3.20 10.65 -0.86
CA ALA A 290 -2.09 10.29 0.00
C ALA A 290 -0.75 10.40 -0.75
N SER A 291 0.31 10.74 -0.01
CA SER A 291 1.66 10.85 -0.55
C SER A 291 2.66 10.24 0.41
N LEU A 292 3.34 9.18 -0.02
CA LEU A 292 4.27 8.41 0.79
C LEU A 292 5.71 8.76 0.42
N GLN A 293 6.54 9.10 1.41
CA GLN A 293 7.95 9.37 1.19
C GLN A 293 8.72 8.07 0.94
N GLY A 294 9.73 8.14 0.09
CA GLY A 294 10.65 7.05 -0.16
C GLY A 294 11.94 7.51 -0.80
N LYS A 295 12.81 6.55 -1.11
CA LYS A 295 14.07 6.76 -1.80
C LYS A 295 14.09 6.04 -3.13
N VAL A 296 14.64 6.69 -4.15
CA VAL A 296 14.85 6.07 -5.46
C VAL A 296 15.89 4.95 -5.34
N ILE A 297 15.54 3.75 -5.80
CA ILE A 297 16.44 2.59 -5.81
C ILE A 297 16.81 2.13 -7.23
N ALA A 298 16.04 2.55 -8.24
CA ALA A 298 16.40 2.39 -9.65
C ALA A 298 15.68 3.43 -10.51
N VAL A 299 16.27 3.74 -11.66
CA VAL A 299 15.71 4.66 -12.66
C VAL A 299 15.81 4.01 -14.03
N ALA A 300 14.72 4.03 -14.79
CA ALA A 300 14.71 3.55 -16.17
C ALA A 300 13.72 4.38 -17.00
N LYS A 301 14.24 5.09 -18.01
CA LYS A 301 13.46 6.03 -18.83
C LYS A 301 12.69 7.01 -17.94
N ASP A 302 11.37 7.06 -18.09
CA ASP A 302 10.39 7.90 -17.40
C ASP A 302 9.86 7.29 -16.09
N LYS A 303 10.48 6.21 -15.60
CA LYS A 303 10.04 5.49 -14.39
C LYS A 303 11.13 5.37 -13.36
N ILE A 304 10.70 5.22 -12.11
CA ILE A 304 11.55 4.92 -10.97
C ILE A 304 11.05 3.69 -10.22
N LYS A 305 11.96 3.03 -9.50
CA LYS A 305 11.60 2.16 -8.37
C LYS A 305 11.89 2.91 -7.08
N ALA A 306 11.03 2.75 -6.09
CA ALA A 306 11.17 3.43 -4.80
C ALA A 306 11.10 2.45 -3.62
N HIS A 307 11.99 2.61 -2.66
CA HIS A 307 11.85 2.07 -1.32
C HIS A 307 11.07 3.09 -0.48
N LEU A 308 9.83 2.76 -0.14
CA LEU A 308 8.98 3.63 0.69
C LEU A 308 9.39 3.53 2.15
N ASN A 309 9.40 4.66 2.85
CA ASN A 309 9.86 4.75 4.25
C ASN A 309 8.96 3.98 5.24
N ILE A 310 7.73 3.64 4.82
CA ILE A 310 6.81 2.83 5.62
C ILE A 310 7.22 1.35 5.66
N ASP A 311 8.04 0.90 4.70
CA ASP A 311 8.51 -0.47 4.63
C ASP A 311 9.93 -0.60 5.20
N PRO A 312 10.22 -1.63 6.01
CA PRO A 312 11.56 -1.82 6.58
C PRO A 312 12.61 -2.18 5.51
N ALA A 313 12.18 -2.83 4.43
CA ALA A 313 13.06 -3.22 3.32
C ALA A 313 12.28 -3.34 2.02
N GLN A 314 12.97 -3.12 0.89
CA GLN A 314 12.42 -3.29 -0.45
C GLN A 314 13.46 -3.95 -1.36
N ASP A 315 13.14 -5.12 -1.90
CA ASP A 315 13.94 -5.76 -2.95
C ASP A 315 13.82 -4.95 -4.25
N ALA A 316 14.95 -4.44 -4.75
CA ALA A 316 15.02 -3.65 -5.97
C ALA A 316 14.63 -4.45 -7.22
N GLY A 317 14.86 -5.77 -7.26
CA GLY A 317 14.44 -6.63 -8.38
C GLY A 317 12.92 -6.71 -8.50
N LYS A 318 12.24 -6.76 -7.36
CA LYS A 318 10.78 -6.95 -7.24
C LYS A 318 9.98 -5.67 -7.06
N ALA A 319 10.64 -4.54 -6.80
CA ALA A 319 9.96 -3.25 -6.64
C ALA A 319 9.21 -2.82 -7.91
N PHE A 320 8.13 -2.06 -7.70
CA PHE A 320 7.23 -1.62 -8.76
C PHE A 320 7.81 -0.40 -9.48
N TRP A 321 7.61 -0.32 -10.79
CA TRP A 321 8.02 0.82 -11.62
C TRP A 321 6.94 1.89 -11.60
N PHE A 322 7.13 2.92 -10.76
CA PHE A 322 6.26 4.09 -10.73
C PHE A 322 6.61 5.06 -11.87
N PRO A 323 5.63 5.54 -12.64
CA PRO A 323 5.86 6.64 -13.57
C PRO A 323 6.25 7.90 -12.81
N TYR A 324 7.23 8.66 -13.32
CA TYR A 324 7.69 9.91 -12.71
C TYR A 324 7.00 11.11 -13.37
N SER A 325 6.41 11.98 -12.55
CA SER A 325 5.79 13.22 -13.01
C SER A 325 6.87 14.26 -13.32
N THR A 326 7.00 14.62 -14.59
CA THR A 326 7.84 15.75 -15.03
C THR A 326 7.03 17.03 -15.18
N ILE A 327 7.70 18.18 -15.08
CA ILE A 327 7.13 19.53 -15.16
C ILE A 327 6.50 19.78 -16.54
N TYR A 328 7.08 19.23 -17.60
CA TYR A 328 6.58 19.38 -18.97
C TYR A 328 7.01 18.18 -19.81
N ALA A 329 6.05 17.58 -20.50
CA ALA A 329 6.24 16.58 -21.54
C ALA A 329 5.16 16.75 -22.61
N SER A 330 5.54 16.72 -23.88
CA SER A 330 4.62 16.73 -25.03
C SER A 330 4.71 15.43 -25.81
N GLU A 331 3.73 15.19 -26.68
CA GLU A 331 3.68 14.01 -27.57
C GLU A 331 4.91 13.92 -28.50
N ASP A 332 5.52 15.06 -28.85
CA ASP A 332 6.71 15.15 -29.71
C ASP A 332 8.04 14.94 -28.96
N ASN A 333 8.00 14.42 -27.72
CA ASN A 333 9.15 14.28 -26.80
C ASN A 333 9.85 15.62 -26.47
N ALA A 334 9.20 16.77 -26.66
CA ALA A 334 9.67 18.01 -26.08
C ALA A 334 9.32 18.02 -24.59
N GLY A 335 10.27 18.36 -23.73
CA GLY A 335 10.04 18.19 -22.31
C GLY A 335 11.21 18.58 -21.43
N TRP A 336 10.93 18.68 -20.14
CA TRP A 336 11.94 18.67 -19.11
C TRP A 336 12.23 17.21 -18.76
N TYR A 337 13.44 16.74 -19.06
CA TYR A 337 13.87 15.39 -18.69
C TYR A 337 14.93 15.47 -17.59
N CYS A 338 14.44 15.59 -16.35
CA CYS A 338 15.26 15.66 -15.15
C CYS A 338 14.82 14.55 -14.19
N MET A 339 15.23 13.32 -14.49
CA MET A 339 14.96 12.17 -13.63
C MET A 339 15.75 12.31 -12.32
N PRO A 340 15.17 11.91 -11.18
CA PRO A 340 15.91 11.81 -9.93
C PRO A 340 17.00 10.74 -10.04
N GLU A 341 17.97 10.78 -9.15
CA GLU A 341 19.06 9.82 -9.08
C GLU A 341 18.81 8.75 -8.01
N ASN A 342 19.53 7.63 -8.10
CA ASN A 342 19.48 6.62 -7.05
C ASN A 342 19.90 7.23 -5.71
N GLY A 343 19.09 7.04 -4.67
CA GLY A 343 19.28 7.60 -3.33
C GLY A 343 18.49 8.88 -3.06
N ASP A 344 18.00 9.56 -4.10
CA ASP A 344 17.21 10.78 -3.95
C ASP A 344 15.89 10.52 -3.22
N ASP A 345 15.49 11.49 -2.39
CA ASP A 345 14.18 11.47 -1.76
C ASP A 345 13.09 11.81 -2.78
N VAL A 346 12.04 11.01 -2.81
CA VAL A 346 10.86 11.17 -3.67
C VAL A 346 9.60 10.95 -2.85
N ARG A 347 8.45 11.30 -3.43
CA ARG A 347 7.15 10.90 -2.90
C ARG A 347 6.39 10.09 -3.94
N ILE A 348 5.69 9.05 -3.51
CA ILE A 348 4.72 8.33 -4.33
C ILE A 348 3.34 8.86 -3.97
N TYR A 349 2.67 9.48 -4.94
CA TYR A 349 1.37 10.11 -4.80
C TYR A 349 0.28 9.21 -5.39
N PHE A 350 -0.83 9.06 -4.67
CA PHE A 350 -1.96 8.23 -5.04
C PHE A 350 -3.14 9.14 -5.42
N PRO A 351 -3.34 9.48 -6.71
CA PRO A 351 -4.38 10.42 -7.13
C PRO A 351 -5.81 9.85 -7.03
N THR A 352 -5.94 8.52 -7.10
CA THR A 352 -7.23 7.82 -7.10
C THR A 352 -7.24 6.71 -6.04
N HIS A 353 -8.33 5.97 -5.98
CA HIS A 353 -8.49 4.80 -5.11
C HIS A 353 -7.81 3.54 -5.65
N LYS A 354 -7.18 3.61 -6.84
CA LYS A 354 -6.43 2.51 -7.46
C LYS A 354 -4.95 2.72 -7.22
N GLU A 355 -4.32 1.74 -6.58
CA GLU A 355 -2.91 1.80 -6.25
C GLU A 355 -2.01 1.85 -7.50
N GLU A 356 -2.44 1.26 -8.61
CA GLU A 356 -1.73 1.30 -9.90
C GLU A 356 -1.68 2.70 -10.56
N ASP A 357 -2.55 3.64 -10.16
CA ASP A 357 -2.53 5.03 -10.66
C ASP A 357 -1.45 5.88 -9.95
N ALA A 358 -0.69 5.29 -9.04
CA ALA A 358 0.33 5.98 -8.27
C ALA A 358 1.45 6.54 -9.16
N ILE A 359 1.85 7.78 -8.88
CA ILE A 359 2.91 8.48 -9.61
C ILE A 359 4.00 8.93 -8.64
N ALA A 360 5.25 8.87 -9.08
CA ALA A 360 6.38 9.45 -8.36
C ALA A 360 6.46 10.95 -8.63
N ILE A 361 6.62 11.74 -7.58
CA ILE A 361 6.78 13.20 -7.63
C ILE A 361 7.98 13.63 -6.79
N SER A 362 8.49 14.84 -7.06
CA SER A 362 9.64 15.38 -6.34
C SER A 362 9.37 15.55 -4.84
N SER A 363 10.43 15.40 -4.04
CA SER A 363 10.44 15.68 -2.60
C SER A 363 11.07 17.04 -2.29
N VAL A 364 10.86 17.53 -1.08
CA VAL A 364 11.55 18.70 -0.54
C VAL A 364 12.90 18.25 0.01
N PRO A 365 14.01 18.95 -0.28
CA PRO A 365 15.30 18.66 0.33
C PRO A 365 15.17 18.68 1.86
N LYS A 366 15.67 17.64 2.53
CA LYS A 366 15.80 17.67 3.98
C LYS A 366 17.00 18.55 4.33
N PRO A 367 16.88 19.48 5.31
CA PRO A 367 18.05 20.18 5.82
C PRO A 367 19.06 19.13 6.27
N LYS A 368 20.33 19.29 5.87
CA LYS A 368 21.40 18.47 6.42
C LYS A 368 21.40 18.67 7.94
N PRO A 369 21.64 17.63 8.75
CA PRO A 369 21.93 17.82 10.16
C PRO A 369 23.03 18.89 10.25
N GLU A 370 22.83 19.92 11.07
CA GLU A 370 23.91 20.85 11.40
C GLU A 370 25.05 20.02 11.99
N ASP A 371 26.14 19.86 11.24
CA ASP A 371 27.39 19.37 11.81
C ASP A 371 27.72 20.33 12.95
N GLY A 372 27.69 19.80 14.17
CA GLY A 372 27.65 20.58 15.40
C GLY A 372 28.62 21.74 15.38
N ALA A 373 28.08 22.94 15.62
CA ALA A 373 28.86 24.10 15.97
C ALA A 373 29.72 23.76 17.20
N ALA A 374 30.96 23.32 16.94
CA ALA A 374 32.00 23.27 17.94
C ALA A 374 32.29 24.72 18.33
N GLY A 375 31.76 25.12 19.47
CA GLY A 375 32.04 26.40 20.10
C GLY A 375 33.54 26.59 20.28
N GLY A 376 34.10 27.52 19.52
CA GLY A 376 35.42 28.09 19.75
C GLY A 376 35.26 29.55 20.15
N GLY A 377 35.12 29.81 21.44
CA GLY A 377 35.29 31.16 21.99
C GLY A 377 36.76 31.57 21.93
N GLY A 378 37.04 32.77 21.43
CA GLY A 378 38.41 33.30 21.45
C GLY A 378 38.67 34.56 20.65
N ALA A 379 38.46 35.70 21.31
CA ALA A 379 39.20 36.97 21.20
C ALA A 379 39.09 37.89 19.96
N ALA A 380 38.87 39.16 20.29
CA ALA A 380 38.82 40.34 19.44
C ALA A 380 40.19 40.81 18.92
N GLY A 381 40.20 41.52 17.79
CA GLY A 381 41.34 42.32 17.34
C GLY A 381 41.23 42.94 15.93
N ALA A 382 40.76 44.20 15.89
CA ALA A 382 41.14 45.31 14.99
C ALA A 382 41.13 45.20 13.43
N ALA A 383 40.19 45.97 12.86
CA ALA A 383 40.30 46.95 11.76
C ALA A 383 41.33 46.82 10.61
N GLY A 384 40.81 46.91 9.38
CA GLY A 384 41.37 47.77 8.32
C GLY A 384 41.65 47.09 6.97
N GLY A 385 41.02 47.60 5.90
CA GLY A 385 41.51 47.47 4.52
C GLY A 385 40.48 46.96 3.52
N GLY A 386 39.93 47.88 2.72
CA GLY A 386 39.12 47.54 1.55
C GLY A 386 39.96 46.93 0.42
N GLY A 387 39.34 46.06 -0.37
CA GLY A 387 39.93 45.48 -1.57
C GLY A 387 39.11 44.33 -2.12
N ALA A 388 38.43 44.60 -3.23
CA ALA A 388 37.97 43.67 -4.28
C ALA A 388 37.75 42.20 -3.90
N SER A 389 36.48 41.81 -3.71
CA SER A 389 36.08 40.41 -3.76
C SER A 389 36.00 39.96 -5.22
N GLY A 390 37.12 39.44 -5.70
CA GLY A 390 37.17 38.62 -6.90
C GLY A 390 36.32 37.36 -6.73
N ALA A 391 35.71 36.93 -7.83
CA ALA A 391 35.04 35.67 -7.98
C ALA A 391 35.98 34.51 -7.60
N SER A 392 35.83 33.97 -6.39
CA SER A 392 36.35 32.67 -6.00
C SER A 392 35.23 31.64 -6.14
N GLY A 393 35.20 30.96 -7.28
CA GLY A 393 34.39 29.77 -7.46
C GLY A 393 34.85 28.63 -6.54
N GLY A 394 33.89 27.82 -6.07
CA GLY A 394 34.16 26.48 -5.55
C GLY A 394 34.14 26.30 -4.03
N GLY A 395 33.21 26.93 -3.31
CA GLY A 395 32.89 26.59 -1.91
C GLY A 395 31.40 26.32 -1.78
N GLY A 396 31.02 25.18 -1.22
CA GLY A 396 29.62 24.70 -1.18
C GLY A 396 28.69 25.55 -0.31
N SER A 397 28.11 26.60 -0.89
CA SER A 397 26.87 27.19 -0.41
C SER A 397 25.67 26.37 -0.90
N ASP A 398 24.57 26.42 -0.16
CA ASP A 398 23.31 25.83 -0.57
C ASP A 398 22.81 26.58 -1.82
N PRO A 399 22.59 25.92 -2.98
CA PRO A 399 22.05 26.57 -4.17
C PRO A 399 20.67 27.20 -3.97
N MET A 400 20.00 26.89 -2.86
CA MET A 400 18.69 27.44 -2.46
C MET A 400 18.79 28.54 -1.39
N GLU A 401 20.00 28.97 -1.00
CA GLU A 401 20.21 29.98 0.05
C GLU A 401 19.64 31.36 -0.34
N ASP A 402 19.92 31.82 -1.55
CA ASP A 402 19.43 33.09 -2.09
C ASP A 402 18.33 32.86 -3.14
N PRO A 403 17.05 33.13 -2.84
CA PRO A 403 15.97 32.93 -3.80
C PRO A 403 16.03 33.89 -4.99
N SER A 404 16.88 34.93 -5.00
CA SER A 404 17.07 35.80 -6.17
C SER A 404 17.93 35.15 -7.25
N ILE A 405 18.72 34.13 -6.90
CA ILE A 405 19.60 33.40 -7.80
C ILE A 405 18.94 32.08 -8.20
N LYS A 406 18.67 31.87 -9.49
CA LYS A 406 18.13 30.59 -9.99
C LYS A 406 19.26 29.72 -10.49
N THR A 407 19.38 28.51 -9.95
CA THR A 407 20.45 27.58 -10.31
C THR A 407 19.89 26.25 -10.82
N ILE A 408 20.41 25.79 -11.96
CA ILE A 408 20.27 24.41 -12.43
C ILE A 408 21.64 23.77 -12.33
N LYS A 409 21.78 22.73 -11.49
CA LYS A 409 23.05 22.03 -11.24
C LYS A 409 22.89 20.54 -11.44
N THR A 410 23.84 19.95 -12.16
CA THR A 410 23.93 18.49 -12.32
C THR A 410 24.87 17.88 -11.27
N LYS A 411 24.75 16.58 -10.99
CA LYS A 411 25.68 15.86 -10.10
C LYS A 411 27.15 15.98 -10.50
N ASN A 412 27.42 16.20 -11.79
CA ASN A 412 28.77 16.33 -12.35
C ASN A 412 29.30 17.77 -12.27
N GLY A 413 28.64 18.66 -11.53
CA GLY A 413 29.10 20.03 -11.30
C GLY A 413 28.86 21.02 -12.44
N LYS A 414 28.21 20.61 -13.55
CA LYS A 414 27.77 21.54 -14.60
C LYS A 414 26.61 22.39 -14.09
N MET A 415 26.63 23.69 -14.38
CA MET A 415 25.67 24.64 -13.83
C MET A 415 25.22 25.68 -14.86
N ILE A 416 23.97 26.11 -14.71
CA ILE A 416 23.44 27.35 -15.26
C ILE A 416 22.94 28.18 -14.08
N VAL A 417 23.40 29.43 -13.99
CA VAL A 417 23.03 30.39 -12.95
C VAL A 417 22.42 31.61 -13.61
N LEU A 418 21.24 32.01 -13.12
CA LEU A 418 20.53 33.22 -13.50
C LEU A 418 20.48 34.11 -12.24
N ALA A 419 21.42 35.04 -12.14
CA ALA A 419 21.49 36.03 -11.07
C ALA A 419 20.96 37.38 -11.55
N PRO A 420 20.65 38.33 -10.64
CA PRO A 420 20.14 39.65 -11.02
C PRO A 420 21.06 40.46 -11.94
N ASP A 421 22.38 40.25 -11.86
CA ASP A 421 23.41 41.03 -12.56
C ASP A 421 24.20 40.23 -13.61
N HIS A 422 23.98 38.90 -13.70
CA HIS A 422 24.67 38.06 -14.68
C HIS A 422 23.97 36.73 -14.98
N ILE A 423 24.28 36.16 -16.14
CA ILE A 423 24.03 34.76 -16.51
C ILE A 423 25.37 34.03 -16.59
N LEU A 424 25.48 32.88 -15.92
CA LEU A 424 26.68 32.06 -15.93
C LEU A 424 26.35 30.63 -16.36
N ILE A 425 27.08 30.11 -17.35
CA ILE A 425 27.02 28.72 -17.80
C ILE A 425 28.40 28.11 -17.60
N THR A 426 28.51 27.06 -16.79
CA THR A 426 29.80 26.44 -16.45
C THR A 426 29.81 24.93 -16.65
N GLY A 427 30.97 24.45 -17.09
CA GLY A 427 31.36 23.05 -17.06
C GLY A 427 32.76 22.89 -16.49
N ASP A 428 33.33 21.71 -16.64
CA ASP A 428 34.70 21.44 -16.20
C ASP A 428 35.72 22.23 -17.05
N GLY A 429 36.34 23.26 -16.45
CA GLY A 429 37.33 24.12 -17.08
C GLY A 429 36.81 25.01 -18.22
N VAL A 430 35.50 25.24 -18.32
CA VAL A 430 34.87 26.10 -19.33
C VAL A 430 33.75 26.95 -18.73
N SER A 431 33.63 28.21 -19.18
CA SER A 431 32.58 29.12 -18.73
C SER A 431 32.16 30.14 -19.79
N ILE A 432 30.88 30.45 -19.82
CA ILE A 432 30.30 31.59 -20.55
C ILE A 432 29.61 32.48 -19.52
N THR A 433 29.97 33.76 -19.48
CA THR A 433 29.37 34.75 -18.58
C THR A 433 28.83 35.92 -19.38
N LEU A 434 27.58 36.30 -19.12
CA LEU A 434 26.96 37.52 -19.61
C LEU A 434 26.72 38.40 -18.37
N SER A 435 27.50 39.46 -18.20
CA SER A 435 27.45 40.39 -17.07
C SER A 435 26.95 41.76 -17.50
N ASP A 436 26.12 42.38 -16.65
CA ASP A 436 25.64 43.75 -16.87
C ASP A 436 26.76 44.81 -16.76
N ALA A 437 27.80 44.52 -15.97
CA ALA A 437 28.91 45.45 -15.74
C ALA A 437 30.05 45.26 -16.75
N ASP A 438 30.47 44.01 -16.99
CA ASP A 438 31.68 43.69 -17.74
C ASP A 438 31.40 43.18 -19.17
N GLY A 439 30.13 42.98 -19.53
CA GLY A 439 29.72 42.45 -20.83
C GLY A 439 29.86 40.92 -20.92
N ILE A 440 30.30 40.42 -22.08
CA ILE A 440 30.33 38.97 -22.37
C ILE A 440 31.75 38.42 -22.27
N SER A 441 31.93 37.33 -21.54
CA SER A 441 33.19 36.59 -21.42
C SER A 441 33.02 35.11 -21.76
N ILE A 442 33.93 34.58 -22.56
CA ILE A 442 34.02 33.16 -22.91
C ILE A 442 35.42 32.68 -22.55
N VAL A 443 35.50 31.74 -21.60
CA VAL A 443 36.77 31.21 -21.08
C VAL A 443 36.77 29.70 -21.23
N SER A 444 37.88 29.15 -21.71
CA SER A 444 38.05 27.71 -21.91
C SER A 444 39.49 27.31 -21.66
N SER A 445 39.67 26.23 -20.90
CA SER A 445 40.94 25.53 -20.73
C SER A 445 41.36 24.72 -21.97
N LYS A 446 40.48 24.62 -22.97
CA LYS A 446 40.68 23.96 -24.26
C LYS A 446 40.34 24.92 -25.41
N ASN A 447 40.36 24.42 -26.64
CA ASN A 447 40.08 25.23 -27.82
C ASN A 447 38.67 25.86 -27.81
N VAL A 448 38.58 27.12 -28.23
CA VAL A 448 37.33 27.78 -28.61
C VAL A 448 37.29 27.84 -30.14
N THR A 449 36.20 27.40 -30.76
CA THR A 449 36.06 27.33 -32.22
C THR A 449 34.77 28.00 -32.67
N VAL A 450 34.87 28.97 -33.58
CA VAL A 450 33.74 29.68 -34.19
C VAL A 450 33.68 29.30 -35.68
N LYS A 451 32.55 28.78 -36.13
CA LYS A 451 32.32 28.35 -37.53
C LYS A 451 30.98 28.87 -38.02
N ALA A 452 30.95 29.48 -39.19
CA ALA A 452 29.73 29.86 -39.91
C ALA A 452 29.82 29.38 -41.37
N THR A 453 28.69 28.99 -41.95
CA THR A 453 28.61 28.55 -43.36
C THR A 453 28.63 29.71 -44.35
N GLU A 454 28.24 30.90 -43.90
CA GLU A 454 28.15 32.10 -44.73
C GLU A 454 29.19 33.13 -44.29
N GLU A 455 28.90 33.91 -43.24
CA GLU A 455 29.75 35.02 -42.82
C GLU A 455 29.95 35.06 -41.30
N VAL A 456 31.13 35.49 -40.87
CA VAL A 456 31.39 35.94 -39.49
C VAL A 456 31.84 37.39 -39.54
N THR A 457 31.06 38.31 -38.96
CA THR A 457 31.37 39.74 -38.91
C THR A 457 31.76 40.15 -37.49
N MET A 458 32.89 40.86 -37.34
CA MET A 458 33.36 41.42 -36.07
C MET A 458 33.52 42.93 -36.20
N THR A 459 32.69 43.68 -35.47
CA THR A 459 32.73 45.15 -35.49
C THR A 459 32.91 45.68 -34.07
N SER A 460 33.95 46.47 -33.84
CA SER A 460 34.17 47.14 -32.57
C SER A 460 35.02 48.40 -32.76
N LYS A 461 35.08 49.26 -31.73
CA LYS A 461 36.04 50.39 -31.72
C LYS A 461 37.50 49.92 -31.76
N LYS A 462 37.77 48.73 -31.20
CA LYS A 462 39.11 48.14 -31.13
C LYS A 462 38.99 46.61 -31.05
N ILE A 463 39.58 45.92 -32.03
CA ILE A 463 39.78 44.47 -32.00
C ILE A 463 41.22 44.22 -31.53
N THR A 464 41.39 43.37 -30.51
CA THR A 464 42.71 42.94 -30.03
C THR A 464 42.79 41.43 -30.17
N ILE A 465 43.76 40.93 -30.93
CA ILE A 465 44.06 39.51 -31.09
C ILE A 465 45.46 39.29 -30.54
N SER A 466 45.60 38.36 -29.59
CA SER A 466 46.86 38.01 -28.96
C SER A 466 47.00 36.51 -28.93
N ALA A 467 48.16 36.01 -29.33
CA ALA A 467 48.53 34.60 -29.26
C ALA A 467 49.98 34.48 -28.76
N GLN A 468 50.28 33.40 -28.05
CA GLN A 468 51.63 33.12 -27.56
C GLN A 468 52.51 32.46 -28.62
N GLU A 469 51.90 31.70 -29.56
CA GLU A 469 52.63 30.93 -30.56
C GLU A 469 52.41 31.46 -31.99
N LYS A 470 51.17 31.51 -32.47
CA LYS A 470 50.86 31.82 -33.88
C LYS A 470 49.52 32.54 -34.04
N ILE A 471 49.46 33.50 -34.96
CA ILE A 471 48.20 34.00 -35.55
C ILE A 471 48.20 33.65 -37.05
N GLU A 472 47.16 32.98 -37.53
CA GLU A 472 47.03 32.54 -38.93
C GLU A 472 45.68 32.95 -39.51
N LEU A 473 45.72 33.65 -40.65
CA LEU A 473 44.54 34.04 -41.43
C LEU A 473 44.65 33.42 -42.82
N THR A 474 43.74 32.53 -43.17
CA THR A 474 43.78 31.78 -44.45
C THR A 474 42.51 31.99 -45.25
N CYS A 475 42.66 32.24 -46.55
CA CYS A 475 41.57 32.36 -47.51
C CYS A 475 41.96 31.67 -48.81
N LYS A 476 41.40 30.46 -49.05
CA LYS A 476 41.74 29.60 -50.20
C LYS A 476 43.26 29.39 -50.31
N ALA A 477 43.89 29.89 -51.37
CA ALA A 477 45.34 29.77 -51.60
C ALA A 477 46.17 30.91 -50.97
N SER A 478 45.52 31.92 -50.38
CA SER A 478 46.16 33.06 -49.75
C SER A 478 46.22 32.89 -48.24
N SER A 479 47.29 33.36 -47.59
CA SER A 479 47.47 33.31 -46.14
C SER A 479 48.31 34.47 -45.60
N VAL A 480 48.03 34.87 -44.36
CA VAL A 480 48.86 35.77 -43.54
C VAL A 480 49.15 35.03 -42.24
N VAL A 481 50.44 34.81 -41.94
CA VAL A 481 50.91 34.08 -40.75
C VAL A 481 51.85 34.96 -39.94
N LEU A 482 51.57 35.12 -38.65
CA LEU A 482 52.41 35.85 -37.69
C LEU A 482 52.92 34.86 -36.63
N GLU A 483 54.23 34.62 -36.63
CA GLU A 483 54.96 33.82 -35.63
C GLU A 483 56.20 34.62 -35.17
N ASP A 484 57.42 34.15 -35.46
CA ASP A 484 58.69 34.88 -35.31
C ASP A 484 58.89 35.98 -36.37
N ARG A 485 58.20 35.84 -37.50
CA ARG A 485 58.15 36.78 -38.63
C ARG A 485 56.74 36.86 -39.20
N VAL A 486 56.51 37.85 -40.06
CA VAL A 486 55.27 37.98 -40.84
C VAL A 486 55.47 37.34 -42.20
N ASP A 487 54.73 36.27 -42.48
CA ASP A 487 54.70 35.59 -43.79
C ASP A 487 53.36 35.87 -44.50
N VAL A 488 53.42 36.32 -45.75
CA VAL A 488 52.27 36.67 -46.57
C VAL A 488 52.38 35.92 -47.89
N LYS A 489 51.39 35.05 -48.17
CA LYS A 489 51.31 34.24 -49.38
C LYS A 489 50.03 34.56 -50.14
N GLY A 490 50.14 34.72 -51.45
CA GLY A 490 49.00 34.95 -52.34
C GLY A 490 49.39 34.83 -53.81
N THR A 491 48.40 34.77 -54.71
CA THR A 491 48.64 34.72 -56.17
C THR A 491 49.29 35.99 -56.71
N GLN A 492 49.03 37.14 -56.08
CA GLN A 492 49.70 38.42 -56.30
C GLN A 492 49.85 39.11 -54.93
N VAL A 493 51.06 39.55 -54.60
CA VAL A 493 51.37 40.29 -53.36
C VAL A 493 51.96 41.63 -53.76
N HIS A 494 51.27 42.72 -53.44
CA HIS A 494 51.77 44.09 -53.61
C HIS A 494 52.24 44.61 -52.27
N ASN A 495 53.53 44.94 -52.16
CA ASN A 495 54.13 45.54 -50.99
C ASN A 495 54.62 46.93 -51.41
N ASN A 496 54.15 47.99 -50.74
CA ASN A 496 54.53 49.37 -51.01
C ASN A 496 55.55 49.86 -49.99
#